data_AF-A0A7C5EU83-F1
#
_entry.id   AF-A0A7C5EU83-F1
#
_cell.length_a   1.000
_cell.length_b   1.000
_cell.length_c   1.000
_cell.angle_alpha   90.00
_cell.angle_beta   90.00
_cell.angle_gamma   90.00
#
_symmetry.space_group_name_H-M   'P 1'
#
loop_
_entity.id
_entity.type
_entity.pdbx_description
1 polymer ?
#
loop_
_entity_poly.entity_id
_entity_poly.type
_entity_poly.pdbx_seq_one_letter_code
_entity_poly.pdbx_strand_id
1 'polypeptide(L)' 'MSVTLQSTPRQDGFRMPGEFEPHAGCWMLWPERPDNWRLGAKPAQRAFAAV' A
#
# COMPACT_ATOMS: atom_id res chain seq x y z
N MET A 1 -3.48 -17.72 18.26
CA MET A 1 -3.46 -16.41 18.95
C MET A 1 -2.16 -15.72 18.58
N SER A 2 -2.20 -14.45 18.16
CA SER A 2 -0.97 -13.67 17.94
C SER A 2 -0.49 -13.10 19.28
N VAL A 3 0.83 -13.01 19.45
CA VAL A 3 1.45 -12.35 20.60
C VAL A 3 1.77 -10.91 20.22
N THR A 4 1.36 -9.95 21.03
CA THR A 4 1.75 -8.55 20.86
C THR A 4 3.16 -8.35 21.40
N LEU A 5 4.09 -7.96 20.52
CA LEU A 5 5.44 -7.56 20.90
C LEU A 5 5.38 -6.26 21.72
N GLN A 6 6.17 -6.19 22.79
CA GLN A 6 6.24 -5.02 23.69
C GLN A 6 7.38 -4.06 23.36
N SER A 7 8.28 -4.48 22.46
CA SER A 7 9.37 -3.65 21.94
C SER A 7 8.88 -2.74 20.80
N THR A 8 9.69 -1.73 20.48
CA THR A 8 9.46 -0.87 19.31
C THR A 8 10.42 -1.24 18.17
N PRO A 9 10.08 -0.96 16.89
CA PRO A 9 10.98 -1.22 15.77
C PRO A 9 12.40 -0.68 15.99
N ARG A 10 12.53 0.52 16.59
CA ARG A 10 13.82 1.12 16.92
C ARG A 10 14.62 0.32 17.95
N GLN A 11 13.98 -0.21 18.99
CA GLN A 11 14.64 -1.06 19.99
C GLN A 11 15.13 -2.37 19.35
N ASP A 12 14.40 -2.85 18.35
CA ASP A 12 14.70 -4.09 17.62
C ASP A 12 15.65 -3.88 16.42
N GLY A 13 16.17 -2.66 16.21
CA GLY A 13 17.12 -2.35 15.14
C GLY A 13 16.50 -2.11 13.75
N PHE A 14 15.18 -2.01 13.65
CA PHE A 14 14.47 -1.68 12.42
C PHE A 14 14.31 -0.17 12.23
N ARG A 15 14.25 0.25 10.96
CA ARG A 15 13.90 1.62 10.56
C ARG A 15 13.02 1.60 9.32
N MET A 16 12.22 2.65 9.13
CA MET A 16 11.58 2.90 7.83
C MET A 16 12.65 3.47 6.89
N PRO A 17 12.97 2.80 5.77
CA PRO A 17 13.88 3.35 4.78
C PRO A 17 13.24 4.57 4.10
N GLY A 18 14.09 5.43 3.53
CA GLY A 18 13.62 6.46 2.62
C GLY A 18 13.01 5.83 1.36
N GLU A 19 12.00 6.46 0.78
CA GLU A 19 11.33 5.96 -0.45
C GLU A 19 12.28 5.87 -1.66
N PHE A 20 13.45 6.52 -1.62
CA PHE A 20 14.45 6.42 -2.68
C PHE A 20 15.40 5.22 -2.53
N GLU A 21 15.32 4.46 -1.43
CA GLU A 21 16.15 3.26 -1.23
C GLU A 21 15.64 2.09 -2.12
N PRO A 22 16.47 1.07 -2.43
CA PRO A 22 16.08 -0.01 -3.32
C PRO A 22 14.81 -0.77 -2.87
N HIS A 23 13.86 -0.94 -3.79
CA HIS A 23 12.61 -1.65 -3.56
C HIS A 23 12.59 -3.03 -4.23
N ALA A 24 11.96 -4.01 -3.57
CA ALA A 24 11.66 -5.31 -4.19
C ALA A 24 10.46 -5.25 -5.15
N GLY A 25 9.59 -4.25 -4.97
CA GLY A 25 8.38 -4.03 -5.74
C GLY A 25 7.50 -2.97 -5.08
N CYS A 26 6.35 -2.68 -5.70
CA CYS A 26 5.35 -1.76 -5.16
C CYS A 26 4.00 -2.47 -5.06
N TRP A 27 3.19 -2.05 -4.09
CA TRP A 27 1.83 -2.55 -3.91
C TRP A 27 0.84 -1.48 -4.38
N MET A 28 -0.21 -1.91 -5.07
CA MET A 28 -1.28 -1.03 -5.53
C MET A 28 -2.65 -1.65 -5.19
N LEU A 29 -3.56 -0.84 -4.65
CA LEU A 29 -4.95 -1.24 -4.41
C LEU A 29 -5.80 -1.08 -5.67
N TRP A 30 -6.92 -1.81 -5.75
CA TRP A 30 -7.80 -1.78 -6.92
C TRP A 30 -9.05 -0.90 -6.70
N PRO A 31 -9.36 0.05 -7.61
CA PRO A 31 -10.53 0.91 -7.45
C PRO A 31 -11.82 0.20 -7.88
N GLU A 32 -12.84 0.21 -7.00
CA GLU A 32 -14.13 -0.43 -7.28
C GLU A 32 -15.36 0.32 -6.77
N ARG A 33 -15.22 1.07 -5.66
CA ARG A 33 -16.32 1.74 -4.96
C ARG A 33 -17.06 2.77 -5.85
N PRO A 34 -18.33 2.54 -6.22
CA PRO A 34 -19.05 3.38 -7.20
C PRO A 34 -19.52 4.72 -6.62
N ASP A 35 -19.60 4.84 -5.29
CA ASP A 35 -19.87 6.08 -4.58
C ASP A 35 -18.69 7.07 -4.66
N ASN A 36 -17.46 6.56 -4.79
CA ASN A 36 -16.25 7.37 -4.95
C ASN A 36 -15.85 7.54 -6.42
N TRP A 37 -16.04 6.52 -7.26
CA TRP A 37 -15.52 6.50 -8.62
C TRP A 37 -16.63 6.48 -9.68
N ARG A 38 -16.66 7.51 -10.53
CA ARG A 38 -17.65 7.66 -11.61
C ARG A 38 -17.73 6.43 -12.51
N LEU A 39 -18.92 6.19 -13.07
CA LEU A 39 -19.18 5.12 -14.04
C LEU A 39 -18.76 3.73 -13.53
N GLY A 40 -19.02 3.43 -12.25
CA GLY A 40 -18.69 2.14 -11.65
C GLY A 40 -17.20 1.84 -11.66
N ALA A 41 -16.36 2.84 -11.41
CA ALA A 41 -14.89 2.78 -11.38
C ALA A 41 -14.19 2.36 -12.70
N LYS A 42 -14.90 2.05 -13.79
CA LYS A 42 -14.27 1.57 -15.04
C LYS A 42 -13.20 2.50 -15.61
N PRO A 43 -13.36 3.83 -15.58
CA PRO A 43 -12.29 4.73 -15.98
C PRO A 43 -11.07 4.65 -15.04
N ALA A 44 -11.29 4.57 -13.72
CA ALA A 44 -10.23 4.48 -12.72
C ALA A 44 -9.46 3.16 -12.83
N GLN A 45 -10.15 2.05 -13.06
CA GLN A 45 -9.55 0.74 -13.28
C GLN A 45 -8.58 0.75 -14.48
N ARG A 46 -8.98 1.39 -15.58
CA ARG A 46 -8.09 1.55 -16.74
C ARG A 46 -6.87 2.42 -16.43
N ALA A 47 -7.04 3.47 -15.63
CA ALA A 47 -5.94 4.32 -15.21
C ALA A 47 -4.96 3.58 -14.30
N PHE A 48 -5.45 2.84 -13.29
CA PHE A 48 -4.61 2.10 -12.36
C PHE A 48 -3.82 0.98 -13.05
N ALA A 49 -4.41 0.30 -14.03
CA ALA A 49 -3.70 -0.73 -14.80
C ALA A 49 -2.64 -0.19 -15.78
N ALA A 50 -2.60 1.13 -16.02
CA ALA A 50 -1.65 1.78 -16.92
C ALA A 50 -0.47 2.45 -16.20
N VAL A 51 -0.44 2.37 -14.86
CA VAL A 51 0.62 2.93 -14.00
C VAL A 51 1.61 1.83 -13.61
#